data_AF-A0A8S3K2E8-F1
#
_entry.id   AF-A0A8S3K2E8-F1
#
_cell.length_a   1.000
_cell.length_b   1.000
_cell.length_c   1.000
_cell.angle_alpha   90.00
_cell.angle_beta   90.00
_cell.angle_gamma   90.00
#
_symmetry.space_group_name_H-M   'P 1'
#
loop_
_entity.id
_entity.type
_entity.pdbx_description
1 polymer ?
#
loop_
_entity_poly.entity_id
_entity_poly.type
_entity_poly.pdbx_seq_one_letter_code
_entity_poly.pdbx_strand_id
1 'polypeptide(L)'
;EQGFCNFFQDDSADFEWERASTATSSSGTGPGFDHTTGSGYYAYIETSYPRVPGERARLISALQFPSATPRCLTFWYHMYGPDIDTLNVFVQTVPISLD
;
A
#
# COMPACT_ATOMS: atom_id res chain seq x y z
N GLU A 1 -7.36 9.34 -11.20
CA GLU A 1 -7.18 9.31 -9.73
C GLU A 1 -6.00 10.20 -9.34
N GLN A 2 -6.11 10.95 -8.25
CA GLN A 2 -5.03 11.79 -7.72
C GLN A 2 -4.62 11.26 -6.34
N GLY A 3 -3.31 11.08 -6.13
CA GLY A 3 -2.75 10.59 -4.87
C GLY A 3 -3.25 9.21 -4.45
N PHE A 4 -3.23 8.94 -3.14
CA PHE A 4 -3.69 7.72 -2.51
C PHE A 4 -5.09 7.88 -1.87
N CYS A 5 -5.94 8.74 -2.45
CA CYS A 5 -7.23 9.11 -1.85
C CYS A 5 -7.03 9.68 -0.44
N ASN A 6 -7.69 9.10 0.58
CA ASN A 6 -7.58 9.49 1.99
C ASN A 6 -6.60 8.59 2.78
N PHE A 7 -5.60 8.03 2.11
CA PHE A 7 -4.50 7.34 2.74
C PHE A 7 -3.27 8.26 2.81
N PHE A 8 -2.47 8.06 3.85
CA PHE A 8 -1.29 8.84 4.18
C PHE A 8 -0.10 7.92 4.31
N GLN A 9 1.08 8.42 3.95
CA GLN A 9 2.32 7.69 4.12
C GLN A 9 2.84 7.92 5.54
N ASP A 10 3.53 6.92 6.08
CA ASP A 10 4.20 7.08 7.36
C ASP A 10 5.61 7.63 7.16
N ASP A 11 5.83 8.89 7.51
CA ASP A 11 7.14 9.56 7.40
C ASP A 11 8.24 8.93 8.29
N SER A 12 7.87 8.03 9.21
CA SER A 12 8.81 7.25 10.02
C SER A 12 9.15 5.88 9.43
N ALA A 13 8.60 5.54 8.26
CA ALA A 13 8.93 4.33 7.53
C ALA A 13 10.29 4.45 6.82
N ASP A 14 10.86 3.33 6.37
CA ASP A 14 12.17 3.31 5.72
C ASP A 14 12.12 3.89 4.30
N PHE A 15 10.94 3.82 3.67
CA PHE A 15 10.65 4.37 2.35
C PHE A 15 9.15 4.47 2.09
N GLU A 16 8.79 5.13 0.99
CA GLU A 16 7.42 5.42 0.60
C GLU A 16 6.81 4.44 -0.41
N TRP A 17 5.50 4.30 -0.37
CA TRP A 17 4.69 3.78 -1.46
C TRP A 17 4.70 4.75 -2.65
N GLU A 18 4.66 4.17 -3.83
CA GLU A 18 4.58 4.86 -5.10
C GLU A 18 3.28 4.53 -5.84
N ARG A 19 2.99 5.31 -6.88
CA ARG A 19 1.89 5.03 -7.81
C ARG A 19 2.43 4.76 -9.19
N ALA A 20 1.98 3.68 -9.79
CA ALA A 20 2.29 3.33 -11.16
C ALA A 20 0.99 3.10 -11.94
N SER A 21 1.01 3.45 -13.23
CA SER A 21 -0.05 3.12 -14.19
C SER A 21 0.39 2.07 -15.22
N THR A 22 1.68 1.71 -15.20
CA THR A 22 2.32 0.77 -16.12
C THR A 22 3.17 -0.23 -15.32
N ALA A 23 4.01 -1.00 -16.00
CA ALA A 23 4.97 -1.91 -15.35
C ALA A 23 5.81 -1.22 -14.28
N THR A 24 6.17 -2.01 -13.26
CA THR A 24 7.15 -1.69 -12.21
C THR A 24 8.52 -1.37 -12.79
N SER A 25 9.38 -0.70 -12.00
CA SER A 25 10.69 -0.23 -12.47
C SER A 25 11.69 -1.38 -12.69
N SER A 26 11.56 -2.44 -11.89
CA SER A 26 12.38 -3.65 -11.97
C SER A 26 11.90 -4.64 -13.04
N SER A 27 12.84 -5.41 -13.59
CA SER A 27 12.54 -6.46 -14.57
C SER A 27 12.12 -7.76 -13.88
N GLY A 28 11.25 -8.54 -14.52
CA GLY A 28 10.82 -9.83 -13.94
C GLY A 28 9.89 -9.67 -12.74
N THR A 29 9.34 -8.47 -12.56
CA THR A 29 8.34 -8.13 -11.54
C THR A 29 7.04 -7.70 -12.24
N GLY A 30 6.06 -7.24 -11.47
CA GLY A 30 4.82 -6.69 -12.00
C GLY A 30 4.01 -5.99 -10.91
N PRO A 31 2.78 -5.57 -11.23
CA PRO A 31 2.01 -5.86 -12.44
C PRO A 31 2.38 -4.96 -13.63
N GLY A 32 1.94 -5.33 -14.84
CA GLY A 32 2.10 -4.49 -16.04
C GLY A 32 1.11 -3.32 -16.14
N PHE A 33 -0.01 -3.40 -15.41
CA PHE A 33 -1.12 -2.44 -15.45
C PHE A 33 -2.02 -2.60 -14.22
N ASP A 34 -2.83 -1.56 -13.92
CA ASP A 34 -3.83 -1.58 -12.85
C ASP A 34 -4.90 -2.67 -13.08
N HIS A 35 -5.29 -3.36 -12.01
CA HIS A 35 -6.32 -4.39 -12.03
C HIS A 35 -7.72 -3.84 -12.37
N THR A 36 -8.06 -2.64 -11.90
CA THR A 36 -9.43 -2.12 -11.95
C THR A 36 -9.87 -1.80 -13.38
N THR A 37 -9.02 -1.13 -14.15
CA THR A 37 -9.35 -0.66 -15.51
C THR A 37 -8.31 -1.02 -16.56
N GLY A 38 -7.13 -1.52 -16.18
CA GLY A 38 -6.00 -1.73 -17.08
C GLY A 38 -5.26 -0.45 -17.51
N SER A 39 -5.80 0.73 -17.17
CA SER A 39 -5.23 2.05 -17.52
C SER A 39 -5.25 3.05 -16.35
N GLY A 40 -5.68 2.57 -15.18
CA GLY A 40 -5.71 3.32 -13.92
C GLY A 40 -4.35 3.32 -13.23
N TYR A 41 -4.36 3.58 -11.93
CA TYR A 41 -3.16 3.52 -11.11
C TYR A 41 -3.31 2.46 -10.03
N TYR A 42 -2.19 1.86 -9.65
CA TYR A 42 -2.08 1.01 -8.47
C TYR A 42 -1.01 1.56 -7.53
N ALA A 43 -1.17 1.30 -6.24
CA ALA A 43 -0.16 1.58 -5.23
C ALA A 43 0.85 0.42 -5.21
N TYR A 44 2.15 0.72 -5.16
CA TYR A 44 3.18 -0.30 -5.12
C TYR A 44 4.40 0.16 -4.31
N ILE A 45 5.25 -0.81 -3.98
CA ILE A 45 6.58 -0.59 -3.46
C ILE A 45 7.58 -1.28 -4.38
N GLU A 46 8.66 -0.58 -4.75
CA GLU A 46 9.81 -1.23 -5.36
C GLU A 46 10.57 -1.97 -4.25
N THR A 47 10.80 -3.27 -4.45
CA THR A 47 11.45 -4.16 -3.46
C THR A 47 12.84 -4.61 -3.89
N SER A 48 13.20 -4.36 -5.15
CA SER A 48 14.52 -4.65 -5.68
C SER A 48 15.57 -3.69 -5.13
N TYR A 49 16.84 -3.97 -5.41
CA TYR A 49 17.97 -3.09 -5.08
C TYR A 49 17.66 -1.60 -5.40
N PRO A 50 17.93 -0.66 -4.49
CA PRO A 50 18.79 -0.78 -3.31
C PRO A 50 18.09 -1.24 -2.02
N ARG A 51 16.83 -1.69 -2.10
CA ARG A 51 16.11 -2.14 -0.91
C ARG A 51 16.76 -3.38 -0.32
N VAL A 52 16.67 -3.51 1.00
CA VAL A 52 17.21 -4.65 1.75
C VAL A 52 16.14 -5.30 2.64
N PRO A 53 16.24 -6.62 2.92
CA PRO A 53 15.26 -7.31 3.75
C PRO A 53 15.07 -6.64 5.12
N GLY A 54 13.82 -6.39 5.48
CA GLY A 54 13.44 -5.77 6.75
C GLY A 54 13.09 -4.29 6.67
N GLU A 55 13.44 -3.58 5.59
CA GLU A 55 12.90 -2.24 5.31
C GLU A 55 11.39 -2.31 5.08
N ARG A 56 10.67 -1.27 5.49
CA ARG A 56 9.20 -1.23 5.46
C ARG A 56 8.71 0.11 4.95
N ALA A 57 7.67 0.07 4.13
CA ALA A 57 6.81 1.20 3.83
C ALA A 57 5.42 0.98 4.44
N ARG A 58 4.75 2.06 4.88
CA ARG A 58 3.42 1.97 5.49
C ARG A 58 2.47 2.98 4.86
N LEU A 59 1.31 2.48 4.43
CA LEU A 59 0.20 3.27 3.93
C LEU A 59 -0.95 3.20 4.96
N ILE A 60 -1.31 4.34 5.53
CA ILE A 60 -2.21 4.47 6.67
C ILE A 60 -3.53 5.09 6.17
N SER A 61 -4.66 4.45 6.45
CA SER A 61 -5.96 5.04 6.12
C SER A 61 -6.32 6.22 7.02
N ALA A 62 -7.21 7.09 6.55
CA ALA A 62 -7.89 8.03 7.44
C ALA A 62 -8.62 7.31 8.58
N LEU A 63 -8.75 8.01 9.71
CA LEU A 63 -9.44 7.49 10.89
C LEU A 63 -10.82 6.94 10.53
N GLN A 64 -11.05 5.69 10.88
CA GLN A 64 -12.33 5.03 10.71
C GLN A 64 -13.10 5.07 12.03
N PHE A 65 -14.23 5.77 12.05
CA PHE A 65 -15.08 5.79 13.23
C PHE A 65 -15.75 4.43 13.47
N PRO A 66 -15.95 4.04 14.74
CA PRO A 66 -16.71 2.85 15.09
C PRO A 66 -18.07 2.82 14.37
N SER A 67 -18.45 1.63 13.91
CA SER A 67 -19.70 1.40 13.19
C SER A 67 -20.51 0.36 13.94
N ALA A 68 -21.83 0.56 14.03
CA ALA A 68 -22.74 -0.42 14.62
C ALA A 68 -22.82 -1.71 13.78
N THR A 69 -22.50 -1.62 12.49
CA THR A 69 -22.40 -2.75 11.57
C THR A 69 -20.95 -3.08 11.24
N PRO A 70 -20.59 -4.37 11.06
CA PRO A 70 -19.26 -4.77 10.60
C PRO A 70 -18.88 -4.10 9.28
N ARG A 71 -17.60 -3.77 9.13
CA ARG A 71 -17.03 -3.27 7.87
C ARG A 71 -16.06 -4.31 7.31
N CYS A 72 -16.04 -4.44 5.99
CA CYS A 72 -15.12 -5.31 5.28
C CYS A 72 -14.12 -4.47 4.50
N LEU A 73 -12.83 -4.76 4.68
CA LEU A 73 -11.78 -4.25 3.80
C LEU A 73 -11.56 -5.27 2.67
N THR A 74 -11.74 -4.84 1.43
CA THR A 74 -11.47 -5.65 0.24
C THR A 74 -10.48 -4.91 -0.66
N PHE A 75 -9.50 -5.63 -1.18
CA PHE A 75 -8.49 -5.07 -2.08
C PHE A 75 -7.91 -6.16 -2.98
N TRP A 76 -7.40 -5.73 -4.13
CA TRP A 76 -6.58 -6.57 -5.02
C TRP A 76 -5.12 -6.40 -4.65
N TYR A 77 -4.33 -7.47 -4.77
CA TYR A 77 -2.89 -7.44 -4.55
C TYR A 77 -2.18 -8.23 -5.63
N HIS A 78 -0.92 -7.87 -5.90
CA HIS A 78 -0.07 -8.54 -6.87
C HIS A 78 1.34 -8.62 -6.30
N MET A 79 1.84 -9.85 -6.09
CA MET A 79 3.16 -10.11 -5.51
C MET A 79 3.85 -11.15 -6.37
N TYR A 80 4.66 -10.68 -7.31
CA TYR A 80 5.43 -11.51 -8.23
C TYR A 80 6.79 -10.87 -8.49
N GLY A 81 7.85 -11.63 -8.31
CA GLY A 81 9.23 -11.18 -8.46
C GLY A 81 10.16 -11.93 -7.50
N PRO A 82 11.48 -11.87 -7.73
CA PRO A 82 12.46 -12.54 -6.88
C PRO A 82 12.58 -11.92 -5.48
N ASP A 83 12.39 -10.60 -5.38
CA ASP A 83 12.58 -9.82 -4.15
C ASP A 83 11.27 -9.51 -3.41
N ILE A 84 10.16 -10.18 -3.79
CA ILE A 84 8.89 -10.03 -3.08
C ILE A 84 9.02 -10.55 -1.64
N ASP A 85 8.37 -9.85 -0.72
CA ASP A 85 8.34 -10.21 0.69
C ASP A 85 6.89 -10.18 1.20
N THR A 86 6.62 -9.51 2.32
CA THR A 86 5.38 -9.70 3.08
C THR A 86 4.47 -8.47 2.98
N LEU A 87 3.18 -8.68 2.72
CA LEU A 87 2.13 -7.68 2.89
C LEU A 87 1.34 -7.96 4.16
N ASN A 88 1.36 -7.04 5.11
CA ASN A 88 0.59 -7.14 6.35
C ASN A 88 -0.52 -6.09 6.39
N VAL A 89 -1.66 -6.46 6.97
CA VAL A 89 -2.79 -5.55 7.22
C VAL A 89 -3.03 -5.49 8.72
N PHE A 90 -3.03 -4.28 9.27
CA PHE A 90 -3.22 -4.03 10.70
C PHE A 90 -4.44 -3.14 10.93
N VAL A 91 -5.08 -3.36 12.08
CA VAL A 91 -6.06 -2.42 12.64
C VAL A 91 -5.41 -1.69 13.80
N GLN A 92 -5.19 -0.39 13.64
CA GLN A 92 -4.70 0.47 14.71
C GLN A 92 -5.87 1.17 15.38
N THR A 93 -6.02 0.99 16.69
CA THR A 93 -7.01 1.70 17.49
C THR A 93 -6.35 2.91 18.15
N VAL A 94 -6.96 4.09 18.00
CA VAL A 94 -6.52 5.31 18.67
C VAL A 94 -7.47 5.56 19.83
N PRO A 95 -6.99 5.72 21.08
CA PRO A 95 -7.84 6.13 22.19
C PRO A 95 -8.43 7.50 21.88
N ILE A 96 -9.74 7.65 22.00
CA ILE A 96 -10.36 8.98 22.00
C ILE A 96 -10.01 9.62 23.35
N SER A 97 -9.06 10.55 23.37
CA SER A 97 -8.92 11.46 24.51
C SER A 97 -10.10 12.41 24.49
N LEU A 98 -10.96 12.30 25.51
CA LEU A 98 -11.96 13.31 25.81
C LEU A 98 -11.27 14.34 26.72
N ASP A 99 -10.47 15.22 26.14
CA ASP A 99 -10.06 16.47 26.80
C ASP A 99 -11.09 17.58 26.58
#